data_AF-A0A3B3QQ87-F1
#
_entry.id   AF-A0A3B3QQ87-F1
#
_cell.length_a   1.000
_cell.length_b   1.000
_cell.length_c   1.000
_cell.angle_alpha   90.00
_cell.angle_beta   90.00
_cell.angle_gamma   90.00
#
_symmetry.space_group_name_H-M   'P 1'
#
loop_
_entity.id
_entity.type
_entity.pdbx_description
1 polymer ?
#
loop_
_entity_poly.entity_id
_entity_poly.type
_entity_poly.pdbx_seq_one_letter_code
_entity_poly.pdbx_strand_id
1 'polypeptide(L)'
;MIAAQAKLVYHLNKYYNEKCQSRKAAISKTIREVCKVVSDVLKEVEVQEPRFISSLNEIENRYEGLEVISPTEFEVVLYLNQMGVFNFVDDGSLPGCAVLKLSDGRKRSMSLWVEFITASGYLSARKIRSRTIKQSGQKRLFSLKDFFISVYLRIYEKLNAKFKFQICFYIVHSFCTLMHHSIRKKKSFNATRVITC
;
A
#
# COMPACT_ATOMS: atom_id res chain seq x y z
N MET A 1 31.92 -32.23 10.92
CA MET A 1 31.08 -31.06 10.60
C MET A 1 30.23 -31.21 9.33
N ILE A 2 30.70 -31.91 8.29
CA ILE A 2 29.99 -32.04 6.99
C ILE A 2 28.64 -32.77 7.09
N ALA A 3 28.54 -33.82 7.92
CA ALA A 3 27.30 -34.61 8.07
C ALA A 3 26.13 -33.82 8.67
N ALA A 4 26.38 -32.91 9.61
CA ALA A 4 25.34 -32.08 10.23
C ALA A 4 24.78 -31.04 9.24
N GLN A 5 25.66 -30.46 8.41
CA GLN A 5 25.25 -29.53 7.35
C GLN A 5 24.42 -30.23 6.28
N ALA A 6 24.84 -31.41 5.82
CA ALA A 6 24.07 -32.19 4.84
C ALA A 6 22.67 -32.57 5.36
N LYS A 7 22.57 -32.97 6.64
CA LYS A 7 21.30 -33.28 7.29
C LYS A 7 20.39 -32.03 7.40
N LEU A 8 20.96 -30.88 7.74
CA LEU A 8 20.21 -29.62 7.80
C LEU A 8 19.67 -29.23 6.41
N VAL A 9 20.50 -29.28 5.37
CA VAL A 9 20.08 -28.96 3.99
C VAL A 9 18.95 -29.87 3.53
N TYR A 10 19.02 -31.18 3.84
CA TYR A 10 17.95 -32.12 3.54
C TYR A 10 16.63 -31.72 4.21
N HIS A 11 16.63 -31.42 5.51
CA HIS A 11 15.42 -31.02 6.23
C HIS A 11 14.89 -29.66 5.80
N LEU A 12 15.75 -28.70 5.45
CA LEU A 12 15.33 -27.41 4.90
C LEU A 12 14.64 -27.55 3.55
N ASN A 13 15.20 -28.36 2.65
CA ASN A 13 14.59 -28.64 1.36
C ASN A 13 13.24 -29.35 1.52
N LYS A 14 13.14 -30.31 2.44
CA LYS A 14 11.87 -30.97 2.79
C LYS A 14 10.84 -29.96 3.31
N TYR A 15 11.23 -29.12 4.26
CA TYR A 15 10.34 -28.08 4.81
C TYR A 15 9.89 -27.08 3.73
N TYR A 16 10.79 -26.69 2.83
CA TYR A 16 10.44 -25.81 1.71
C TYR A 16 9.41 -26.46 0.78
N ASN A 17 9.63 -27.71 0.38
CA ASN A 17 8.74 -28.42 -0.55
C ASN A 17 7.38 -28.76 0.06
N GLU A 18 7.30 -29.01 1.36
CA GLU A 18 6.04 -29.34 2.04
C GLU A 18 5.32 -28.09 2.55
N LYS A 19 5.97 -27.30 3.41
CA LYS A 19 5.33 -26.20 4.14
C LYS A 19 5.36 -24.91 3.35
N CYS A 20 6.50 -24.53 2.75
CA CYS A 20 6.59 -23.28 2.00
C CYS A 20 5.78 -23.34 0.70
N GLN A 21 5.76 -24.47 -0.02
CA GLN A 21 4.93 -24.62 -1.23
C GLN A 21 3.43 -24.62 -0.90
N SER A 22 3.01 -25.35 0.15
CA SER A 22 1.62 -25.31 0.60
C SER A 22 1.19 -23.89 0.98
N ARG A 23 2.04 -23.14 1.69
CA ARG A 23 1.80 -21.73 2.02
C ARG A 23 1.70 -20.85 0.77
N LYS A 24 2.61 -21.02 -0.20
CA LYS A 24 2.59 -20.28 -1.48
C LYS A 24 1.27 -20.52 -2.22
N ALA A 25 0.84 -21.77 -2.35
CA ALA A 25 -0.40 -22.12 -3.02
C ALA A 25 -1.64 -21.51 -2.33
N ALA A 26 -1.71 -21.59 -0.99
CA ALA A 26 -2.79 -21.01 -0.21
C ALA A 26 -2.86 -19.48 -0.38
N ILE A 27 -1.72 -18.79 -0.24
CA ILE A 27 -1.63 -17.34 -0.39
C ILE A 27 -1.99 -16.93 -1.83
N SER A 28 -1.50 -17.63 -2.85
CA SER A 28 -1.83 -17.32 -4.25
C SER A 28 -3.33 -17.43 -4.52
N LYS A 29 -4.05 -18.36 -3.87
CA LYS A 29 -5.51 -18.42 -3.95
C LYS A 29 -6.17 -17.18 -3.33
N THR A 30 -5.76 -16.81 -2.12
CA THR A 30 -6.29 -15.62 -1.41
C THR A 30 -5.99 -14.33 -2.16
N ILE A 31 -4.80 -14.19 -2.76
CA ILE A 31 -4.42 -13.01 -3.55
C ILE A 31 -5.40 -12.79 -4.70
N ARG A 32 -5.79 -13.85 -5.43
CA ARG A 32 -6.75 -13.72 -6.54
C ARG A 32 -8.12 -13.21 -6.09
N GLU A 33 -8.56 -13.61 -4.89
CA GLU A 33 -9.81 -13.14 -4.30
C GLU A 33 -9.69 -11.67 -3.87
N VAL A 34 -8.59 -11.31 -3.20
CA VAL A 34 -8.28 -9.95 -2.77
C VAL A 34 -8.20 -8.99 -3.96
N CYS A 35 -7.44 -9.35 -5.01
CA CYS A 35 -7.23 -8.50 -6.19
C CYS A 35 -8.53 -8.21 -6.95
N LYS A 36 -9.48 -9.16 -6.98
CA LYS A 36 -10.80 -8.92 -7.57
C LYS A 36 -11.55 -7.83 -6.80
N VAL A 37 -11.65 -7.98 -5.49
CA VAL A 37 -12.31 -7.00 -4.61
C VAL A 37 -11.66 -5.62 -4.75
N VAL A 38 -10.33 -5.55 -4.75
CA VAL A 38 -9.60 -4.29 -4.90
C VAL A 38 -9.85 -3.65 -6.26
N SER A 39 -9.85 -4.45 -7.32
CA SER A 39 -10.09 -3.95 -8.67
C SER A 39 -11.49 -3.34 -8.81
N ASP A 40 -12.50 -3.97 -8.21
CA ASP A 40 -13.87 -3.45 -8.24
C ASP A 40 -13.99 -2.14 -7.44
N VAL A 41 -13.38 -2.08 -6.25
CA VAL A 41 -13.31 -0.83 -5.45
C VAL A 41 -12.57 0.28 -6.22
N LEU A 42 -11.45 -0.04 -6.87
CA LEU A 42 -10.68 0.94 -7.62
C LEU A 42 -11.45 1.46 -8.84
N LYS A 43 -12.24 0.62 -9.53
CA LYS A 43 -13.12 1.06 -10.62
C LYS A 43 -14.19 2.04 -10.13
N GLU A 44 -14.80 1.80 -8.98
CA GLU A 44 -15.77 2.74 -8.40
C GLU A 44 -15.12 4.08 -8.03
N VAL A 45 -13.91 4.04 -7.48
CA VAL A 45 -13.12 5.23 -7.18
C VAL A 45 -12.77 5.98 -8.47
N GLU A 46 -12.40 5.28 -9.53
CA GLU A 46 -12.05 5.86 -10.84
C GLU A 46 -13.25 6.54 -11.51
N VAL A 47 -14.46 5.95 -11.43
CA VAL A 47 -15.69 6.57 -11.93
C VAL A 47 -15.99 7.89 -11.22
N GLN A 48 -15.79 7.93 -9.90
CA GLN A 48 -15.99 9.16 -9.15
C GLN A 48 -14.89 10.16 -9.42
N GLU A 49 -13.63 9.70 -9.50
CA GLU A 49 -12.45 10.52 -9.69
C GLU A 49 -11.38 9.85 -10.58
N PRO A 50 -11.35 10.22 -11.87
CA PRO A 50 -10.55 9.54 -12.91
C PRO A 50 -9.03 9.72 -12.75
N ARG A 51 -8.61 10.51 -11.76
CA ARG A 51 -7.18 10.69 -11.40
C ARG A 51 -6.62 9.46 -10.68
N PHE A 52 -7.49 8.64 -10.09
CA PHE A 52 -7.12 7.41 -9.37
C PHE A 52 -7.21 6.18 -10.28
N ILE A 53 -6.31 6.11 -11.25
CA ILE A 53 -6.23 5.01 -12.21
C ILE A 53 -5.66 3.77 -11.52
N SER A 54 -6.35 2.63 -11.62
CA SER A 54 -5.84 1.35 -11.10
C SER A 54 -4.50 0.97 -11.73
N SER A 55 -3.48 0.78 -10.90
CA SER A 55 -2.19 0.23 -11.31
C SER A 55 -2.05 -1.27 -11.00
N LEU A 56 -3.11 -1.90 -10.51
CA LEU A 56 -3.13 -3.32 -10.18
C LEU A 56 -3.29 -4.12 -11.47
N ASN A 57 -2.18 -4.62 -11.99
CA ASN A 57 -2.13 -5.47 -13.18
C ASN A 57 -1.48 -6.81 -12.83
N GLU A 58 -2.02 -7.90 -13.39
CA GLU A 58 -1.42 -9.23 -13.30
C GLU A 58 -0.46 -9.46 -14.47
N ILE A 59 0.82 -9.64 -14.17
CA ILE A 59 1.89 -9.93 -15.13
C ILE A 59 2.61 -11.18 -14.62
N GLU A 60 2.72 -12.22 -15.46
CA GLU A 60 3.41 -13.47 -15.10
C GLU A 60 2.94 -14.12 -13.77
N ASN A 61 1.63 -14.14 -13.52
CA ASN A 61 1.01 -14.63 -12.28
C ASN A 61 1.40 -13.84 -11.01
N ARG A 62 1.89 -12.61 -11.16
CA ARG A 62 2.18 -11.69 -10.06
C ARG A 62 1.43 -10.38 -10.26
N TYR A 63 0.94 -9.81 -9.17
CA TYR A 63 0.28 -8.51 -9.19
C TYR A 63 1.31 -7.42 -8.91
N GLU A 64 1.46 -6.46 -9.84
CA GLU A 64 2.35 -5.33 -9.63
C GLU A 64 1.83 -4.46 -8.46
N GLY A 65 2.73 -4.11 -7.54
CA GLY A 65 2.39 -3.30 -6.38
C GLY A 65 1.66 -4.06 -5.26
N LEU A 66 1.49 -5.38 -5.34
CA LEU A 66 0.96 -6.18 -4.24
C LEU A 66 2.09 -6.76 -3.39
N GLU A 67 2.01 -6.52 -2.09
CA GLU A 67 2.92 -7.05 -1.07
C GLU A 67 2.14 -7.92 -0.08
N VAL A 68 2.71 -9.08 0.27
CA VAL A 68 2.15 -10.03 1.24
C VAL A 68 2.84 -9.82 2.58
N ILE A 69 2.11 -9.28 3.56
CA ILE A 69 2.61 -9.03 4.91
C ILE A 69 2.40 -10.28 5.78
N SER A 70 1.23 -10.90 5.63
CA SER A 70 0.79 -12.07 6.39
C SER A 70 -0.13 -12.93 5.51
N PRO A 71 -0.38 -14.22 5.81
CA PRO A 71 -1.32 -15.03 5.04
C PRO A 71 -2.72 -14.41 4.88
N THR A 72 -3.09 -13.48 5.77
CA THR A 72 -4.36 -12.75 5.73
C THR A 72 -4.19 -11.23 5.63
N GLU A 73 -2.97 -10.71 5.46
CA GLU A 73 -2.72 -9.27 5.38
C GLU A 73 -1.91 -8.92 4.13
N PHE A 74 -2.47 -8.01 3.34
CA PHE A 74 -1.93 -7.62 2.04
C PHE A 74 -1.84 -6.10 1.96
N GLU A 75 -0.81 -5.61 1.29
CA GLU A 75 -0.64 -4.19 0.95
C GLU A 75 -0.70 -4.07 -0.58
N VAL A 76 -1.61 -3.25 -1.10
CA VAL A 76 -1.70 -2.93 -2.52
C VAL A 76 -1.29 -1.49 -2.72
N VAL A 77 -0.28 -1.27 -3.52
CA VAL A 77 0.30 0.01 -3.85
C VAL A 77 -0.28 0.52 -5.17
N LEU A 78 -1.07 1.57 -5.09
CA LEU A 78 -1.61 2.33 -6.21
C LEU A 78 -0.65 3.46 -6.59
N TYR A 79 -0.05 3.37 -7.77
CA TYR A 79 0.83 4.41 -8.29
C TYR A 79 0.01 5.55 -8.89
N LEU A 80 0.14 6.76 -8.34
CA LEU A 80 -0.53 7.93 -8.89
C LEU A 80 0.27 8.55 -10.02
N ASN A 81 -0.46 9.07 -11.01
CA ASN A 81 0.17 9.81 -12.10
C ASN A 81 0.79 11.12 -11.56
N GLN A 82 2.03 11.37 -11.98
CA GLN A 82 2.83 12.49 -11.51
C GLN A 82 3.14 13.44 -12.66
N MET A 83 2.85 14.72 -12.46
CA MET A 83 3.10 15.77 -13.45
C MET A 83 4.53 16.36 -13.37
N GLY A 84 5.46 15.71 -12.64
CA GLY A 84 6.86 16.16 -12.56
C GLY A 84 7.09 17.55 -11.94
N VAL A 85 6.08 18.15 -11.29
CA VAL A 85 6.14 19.53 -10.74
C VAL A 85 6.61 19.60 -9.27
N PHE A 86 6.69 18.47 -8.59
CA PHE A 86 7.11 18.38 -7.19
C PHE A 86 8.56 17.89 -7.07
N ASN A 87 9.30 18.55 -6.19
CA ASN A 87 10.59 18.12 -5.70
C ASN A 87 10.39 17.25 -4.46
N PHE A 88 11.21 16.20 -4.36
CA PHE A 88 11.38 15.43 -3.14
C PHE A 88 12.33 16.16 -2.20
N VAL A 89 11.89 16.32 -0.97
CA VAL A 89 12.65 16.94 0.11
C VAL A 89 12.71 15.93 1.24
N ASP A 90 13.90 15.40 1.46
CA ASP A 90 14.24 14.61 2.63
C ASP A 90 15.37 15.34 3.36
N ASP A 91 14.99 16.14 4.35
CA ASP A 91 15.89 16.89 5.21
C ASP A 91 16.24 16.12 6.49
N GLY A 92 15.84 14.84 6.59
CA GLY A 92 16.04 14.01 7.78
C GLY A 92 15.19 14.45 8.99
N SER A 93 14.25 15.39 8.81
CA SER A 93 13.37 15.86 9.89
C SER A 93 12.45 14.76 10.43
N LEU A 94 12.11 13.78 9.59
CA LEU A 94 11.27 12.64 9.94
C LEU A 94 11.89 11.35 9.38
N PRO A 95 12.41 10.44 10.23
CA PRO A 95 13.06 9.22 9.74
C PRO A 95 12.08 8.33 8.99
N GLY A 96 12.47 7.90 7.79
CA GLY A 96 11.65 7.05 6.91
C GLY A 96 10.45 7.77 6.28
N CYS A 97 10.41 9.10 6.35
CA CYS A 97 9.39 9.93 5.72
C CYS A 97 10.06 10.96 4.83
N ALA A 98 9.33 11.41 3.82
CA ALA A 98 9.78 12.49 2.95
C ALA A 98 8.62 13.40 2.58
N VAL A 99 8.95 14.60 2.12
CA VAL A 99 7.95 15.62 1.77
C VAL A 99 8.08 15.98 0.30
N LEU A 100 6.94 16.19 -0.35
CA LEU A 100 6.88 16.68 -1.73
C LEU A 100 6.52 18.16 -1.72
N LYS A 101 7.42 18.99 -2.25
CA LYS A 101 7.25 20.45 -2.34
C LYS A 101 7.22 20.89 -3.79
N LEU A 102 6.35 21.83 -4.14
CA LEU A 102 6.37 22.44 -5.47
C LEU A 102 7.77 23.00 -5.77
N SER A 103 8.27 22.71 -6.98
CA SER A 103 9.50 23.30 -7.50
C SER A 103 9.37 24.81 -7.70
N ASP A 104 8.20 25.26 -8.14
CA ASP A 104 7.85 26.67 -8.34
C ASP A 104 6.36 26.87 -8.04
N GLY A 105 6.03 27.92 -7.29
CA GLY A 105 4.65 28.29 -6.95
C GLY A 105 3.80 28.61 -8.18
N ARG A 106 4.40 29.06 -9.28
CA ARG A 106 3.69 29.32 -10.55
C ARG A 106 3.18 28.04 -11.21
N LYS A 107 3.82 26.90 -10.95
CA LYS A 107 3.42 25.58 -11.47
C LYS A 107 2.28 24.93 -10.66
N ARG A 108 1.76 25.63 -9.64
CA ARG A 108 0.67 25.14 -8.79
C ARG A 108 -0.58 24.76 -9.58
N SER A 109 -0.99 25.60 -10.53
CA SER A 109 -2.16 25.36 -11.39
C SER A 109 -1.96 24.24 -12.41
N MET A 110 -0.70 23.89 -12.72
CA MET A 110 -0.37 22.79 -13.64
C MET A 110 -0.41 21.42 -12.97
N SER A 111 -0.55 21.37 -11.63
CA SER A 111 -0.62 20.10 -10.90
C SER A 111 -2.03 19.52 -10.94
N LEU A 112 -2.15 18.25 -11.34
CA LEU A 112 -3.39 17.46 -11.20
C LEU A 112 -3.89 17.39 -9.75
N TRP A 113 -3.01 17.62 -8.78
CA TRP A 113 -3.27 17.49 -7.35
C TRP A 113 -3.37 18.86 -6.64
N VAL A 114 -3.67 19.94 -7.38
CA VAL A 114 -3.65 21.34 -6.91
C VAL A 114 -4.43 21.58 -5.61
N GLU A 115 -5.60 20.94 -5.46
CA GLU A 115 -6.47 21.06 -4.26
C GLU A 115 -5.83 20.49 -2.99
N PHE A 116 -4.83 19.61 -3.13
CA PHE A 116 -4.13 18.98 -2.01
C PHE A 116 -2.84 19.70 -1.63
N ILE A 117 -2.45 20.73 -2.37
CA ILE A 117 -1.27 21.53 -2.09
C ILE A 117 -1.60 22.52 -0.96
N THR A 118 -0.77 22.54 0.07
CA THR A 118 -0.87 23.49 1.19
C THR A 118 -0.50 24.91 0.74
N ALA A 119 -0.80 25.92 1.56
CA ALA A 119 -0.40 27.31 1.27
C ALA A 119 1.12 27.45 1.13
N SER A 120 1.88 26.67 1.90
CA SER A 120 3.35 26.59 1.86
C SER A 120 3.93 25.78 0.70
N GLY A 121 3.09 25.23 -0.19
CA GLY A 121 3.53 24.54 -1.42
C GLY A 121 3.81 23.04 -1.25
N TYR A 122 3.52 22.45 -0.09
CA TYR A 122 3.66 21.00 0.13
C TYR A 122 2.42 20.23 -0.29
N LEU A 123 2.62 19.07 -0.92
CA LEU A 123 1.54 18.14 -1.25
C LEU A 123 1.11 17.35 -0.01
N SER A 124 -0.15 17.51 0.41
CA SER A 124 -0.63 16.87 1.63
C SER A 124 -1.10 15.44 1.40
N ALA A 125 -0.29 14.46 1.82
CA ALA A 125 -0.67 13.05 1.89
C ALA A 125 -1.97 12.82 2.70
N ARG A 126 -2.15 13.60 3.77
CA ARG A 126 -3.35 13.51 4.62
C ARG A 126 -4.63 13.89 3.86
N LYS A 127 -4.60 15.00 3.11
CA LYS A 127 -5.77 15.44 2.35
C LYS A 127 -6.11 14.46 1.22
N ILE A 128 -5.09 13.93 0.53
CA ILE A 128 -5.29 12.92 -0.53
C ILE A 128 -5.93 11.67 0.05
N ARG A 129 -5.37 11.14 1.15
CA ARG A 129 -5.94 9.98 1.87
C ARG A 129 -7.39 10.20 2.27
N SER A 130 -7.70 11.36 2.87
CA SER A 130 -9.08 11.69 3.28
C SER A 130 -10.04 11.77 2.08
N ARG A 131 -9.58 12.28 0.94
CA ARG A 131 -10.38 12.29 -0.29
C ARG A 131 -10.61 10.88 -0.83
N THR A 132 -9.56 10.05 -0.92
CA THR A 132 -9.67 8.66 -1.39
C THR A 132 -10.63 7.86 -0.52
N ILE A 133 -10.57 8.01 0.81
CA ILE A 133 -11.51 7.37 1.74
C ILE A 133 -12.96 7.83 1.50
N LYS A 134 -13.16 9.10 1.14
CA LYS A 134 -14.49 9.64 0.85
C LYS A 134 -15.07 9.08 -0.46
N GLN A 135 -14.25 8.99 -1.51
CA GLN A 135 -14.63 8.49 -2.84
C GLN A 135 -14.84 6.98 -2.86
N SER A 136 -14.03 6.23 -2.10
CA SER A 136 -14.26 4.80 -1.86
C SER A 136 -15.52 4.54 -1.02
N GLY A 137 -16.37 5.54 -0.80
CA GLY A 137 -17.63 5.44 -0.09
C GLY A 137 -17.47 5.51 1.42
N GLN A 138 -17.98 6.58 2.02
CA GLN A 138 -18.27 6.68 3.47
C GLN A 138 -19.50 5.82 3.87
N LYS A 139 -19.66 4.65 3.25
CA LYS A 139 -20.61 3.60 3.60
C LYS A 139 -19.84 2.30 3.64
N ARG A 140 -19.49 1.88 4.86
CA ARG A 140 -18.78 0.62 5.18
C ARG A 140 -17.37 0.59 4.61
N LEU A 141 -16.39 0.80 5.48
CA LEU A 141 -15.34 -0.20 5.73
C LEU A 141 -15.80 -1.55 5.16
N PHE A 142 -15.39 -1.85 3.92
CA PHE A 142 -16.06 -2.80 3.01
C PHE A 142 -16.12 -4.19 3.64
N SER A 143 -17.11 -4.42 4.50
CA SER A 143 -17.47 -5.73 5.00
C SER A 143 -18.23 -6.46 3.90
N LEU A 144 -17.57 -6.69 2.76
CA LEU A 144 -17.78 -7.93 2.03
C LEU A 144 -17.35 -8.98 3.04
N LYS A 145 -18.33 -9.65 3.68
CA LYS A 145 -18.34 -10.56 4.84
C LYS A 145 -17.01 -11.00 5.52
N ASP A 146 -15.88 -10.98 4.82
CA ASP A 146 -14.56 -11.50 5.18
C ASP A 146 -13.38 -10.51 4.99
N PHE A 147 -13.55 -9.27 4.50
CA PHE A 147 -12.42 -8.32 4.25
C PHE A 147 -12.56 -6.98 4.98
N PHE A 148 -11.42 -6.44 5.41
CA PHE A 148 -11.28 -5.08 5.96
C PHE A 148 -10.23 -4.32 5.16
N ILE A 149 -10.60 -3.18 4.60
CA ILE A 149 -9.69 -2.35 3.79
C ILE A 149 -9.38 -1.05 4.55
N SER A 150 -8.10 -0.74 4.73
CA SER A 150 -7.59 0.51 5.31
C SER A 150 -6.67 1.20 4.32
N VAL A 151 -7.00 2.43 3.95
CA VAL A 151 -6.16 3.23 3.03
C VAL A 151 -5.13 4.01 3.83
N TYR A 152 -3.87 3.98 3.43
CA TYR A 152 -2.82 4.92 3.86
C TYR A 152 -1.99 5.35 2.64
N LEU A 153 -1.06 6.29 2.84
CA LEU A 153 -0.31 6.90 1.76
C LEU A 153 1.18 6.78 2.07
N ARG A 154 1.97 6.33 1.11
CA ARG A 154 3.41 6.12 1.27
C ARG A 154 4.14 6.84 0.14
N ILE A 155 5.16 7.61 0.48
CA ILE A 155 5.99 8.32 -0.50
C ILE A 155 7.32 7.58 -0.57
N TYR A 156 7.69 7.12 -1.77
CA TYR A 156 8.97 6.49 -2.00
C TYR A 156 9.77 7.24 -3.05
N GLU A 157 11.08 7.29 -2.83
CA GLU A 157 12.05 7.52 -3.89
C GLU A 157 12.30 6.19 -4.63
N LYS A 158 12.22 6.19 -5.96
CA LYS A 158 12.61 5.04 -6.78
C LYS A 158 14.02 5.31 -7.32
N LEU A 159 14.93 4.33 -7.18
CA LEU A 159 16.19 4.27 -7.94
C LEU A 159 15.91 4.64 -9.41
N ASN A 160 16.62 5.65 -9.93
CA ASN A 160 16.46 6.32 -11.25
C ASN A 160 15.72 7.67 -11.28
N ALA A 161 15.68 8.43 -10.17
CA ALA A 161 15.28 9.86 -10.15
C ALA A 161 13.87 10.17 -10.70
N LYS A 162 13.01 9.17 -10.86
CA LYS A 162 11.58 9.32 -11.11
C LYS A 162 10.87 9.03 -9.80
N PHE A 163 10.42 10.10 -9.14
CA PHE A 163 9.60 9.99 -7.93
C PHE A 163 8.37 9.12 -8.21
N LYS A 164 7.76 8.47 -7.21
CA LYS A 164 6.46 7.81 -7.43
C LYS A 164 5.60 8.06 -6.21
N PHE A 165 4.51 8.80 -6.42
CA PHE A 165 3.50 9.00 -5.40
C PHE A 165 2.63 7.75 -5.32
N GLN A 166 2.48 7.16 -4.13
CA GLN A 166 1.78 5.90 -3.96
C GLN A 166 0.69 5.99 -2.88
N ILE A 167 -0.50 5.51 -3.21
CA ILE A 167 -1.56 5.23 -2.24
C ILE A 167 -1.52 3.75 -1.92
N CYS A 168 -1.38 3.40 -0.65
CA CYS A 168 -1.38 2.01 -0.23
C CYS A 168 -2.74 1.62 0.37
N PHE A 169 -3.31 0.54 -0.12
CA PHE A 169 -4.47 -0.12 0.46
C PHE A 169 -3.98 -1.30 1.30
N TYR A 170 -4.16 -1.21 2.61
CA TYR A 170 -4.01 -2.32 3.54
C TYR A 170 -5.27 -3.15 3.55
N ILE A 171 -5.14 -4.46 3.42
CA ILE A 171 -6.28 -5.38 3.33
C ILE A 171 -6.06 -6.48 4.34
N VAL A 172 -7.04 -6.68 5.22
CA VAL A 172 -7.06 -7.77 6.19
C VAL A 172 -8.23 -8.68 5.85
N HIS A 173 -7.94 -9.94 5.57
CA HIS A 173 -8.95 -11.00 5.47
C HIS A 173 -9.26 -11.50 6.89
N SER A 174 -10.51 -11.38 7.36
CA SER A 174 -10.89 -11.80 8.71
C SER A 174 -12.29 -12.40 8.79
N PHE A 175 -12.35 -13.68 9.16
CA PHE A 175 -13.56 -14.34 9.64
C PHE A 175 -13.69 -14.26 11.19
N CYS A 176 -12.71 -13.70 11.95
CA CYS A 176 -12.74 -13.84 13.42
C CYS A 176 -11.93 -12.83 14.27
N THR A 177 -11.26 -11.82 13.71
CA THR A 177 -10.28 -10.99 14.44
C THR A 177 -10.73 -9.55 14.71
N LEU A 178 -12.06 -9.31 14.73
CA LEU A 178 -12.62 -7.97 14.91
C LEU A 178 -12.51 -7.41 16.34
N MET A 179 -12.27 -8.24 17.37
CA MET A 179 -12.25 -7.76 18.77
C MET A 179 -10.88 -7.29 19.27
N HIS A 180 -9.76 -7.87 18.81
CA HIS A 180 -8.44 -7.51 19.36
C HIS A 180 -7.72 -6.35 18.63
N HIS A 181 -8.11 -6.05 17.38
CA HIS A 181 -7.39 -5.06 16.57
C HIS A 181 -7.94 -3.63 16.69
N SER A 182 -9.22 -3.47 17.06
CA SER A 182 -9.84 -2.15 17.31
C SER A 182 -9.23 -1.43 18.53
N ILE A 183 -8.74 -2.18 19.53
CA ILE A 183 -8.17 -1.62 20.76
C ILE A 183 -6.67 -1.29 20.61
N ARG A 184 -5.89 -2.04 19.80
CA ARG A 184 -4.46 -1.74 19.58
C ARG A 184 -4.20 -0.59 18.59
N LYS A 185 -5.11 -0.29 17.65
CA LYS A 185 -4.91 0.81 16.67
C LYS A 185 -5.44 2.17 17.12
N LYS A 186 -6.28 2.27 18.16
CA LYS A 186 -6.69 3.56 18.73
C LYS A 186 -5.59 4.25 19.55
N LYS A 187 -4.59 3.52 20.06
CA LYS A 187 -3.48 4.09 20.86
C LYS A 187 -2.19 4.40 20.08
N SER A 188 -2.10 4.11 18.78
CA SER A 188 -0.86 4.37 17.99
C SER A 188 -1.04 5.22 16.73
N PHE A 189 -2.21 5.81 16.50
CA PHE A 189 -2.43 6.68 15.32
C PHE A 189 -1.75 8.06 15.42
N ASN A 190 -0.82 8.25 16.36
CA ASN A 190 0.03 9.43 16.54
C ASN A 190 1.53 9.16 16.31
N ALA A 191 1.94 7.98 15.84
CA ALA A 191 3.34 7.73 15.53
C ALA A 191 3.46 6.86 14.27
N THR A 192 4.12 7.42 13.26
CA THR A 192 5.40 6.87 12.77
C THR A 192 5.64 5.41 13.18
N ARG A 193 5.22 4.46 12.35
CA ARG A 193 6.00 3.23 12.16
C ARG A 193 7.01 3.62 11.07
N VAL A 194 8.29 3.93 11.34
CA VAL A 194 9.28 3.18 12.12
C VAL A 194 9.03 1.69 11.99
N ILE A 195 9.39 1.15 10.82
CA ILE A 195 9.81 -0.23 10.70
C ILE A 195 11.34 -0.15 10.68
N THR A 196 11.91 -0.37 11.86
CA THR A 196 13.31 -0.73 12.06
C THR A 196 13.51 -2.20 11.70
N CYS A 197 14.71 -2.47 11.15
CA CYS A 197 15.33 -3.73 10.73
C CYS A 197 15.02 -4.18 9.29
#